data_AF-A0A7W1D6P0-F1
#
_entry.id   AF-A0A7W1D6P0-F1
#
_cell.length_a   1.000
_cell.length_b   1.000
_cell.length_c   1.000
_cell.angle_alpha   90.00
_cell.angle_beta   90.00
_cell.angle_gamma   90.00
#
_symmetry.space_group_name_H-M   'P 1'
#
loop_
_entity.id
_entity.type
_entity.pdbx_description
1 polymer ?
#
loop_
_entity_poly.entity_id
_entity_poly.type
_entity_poly.pdbx_seq_one_letter_code
_entity_poly.pdbx_strand_id
1 'polypeptide(L)'
;MVKEAGSVALQNLLDVQAHDSAIDRLDHRKATLPESQRLTELNDNVAELNADIAIATKNRDELAREQDRLEGEMGLADQKIQREESRLFSGAVSNPRELKALQSEVAMLKRNRGAAEDGLLEIMVAKDTADSTLSSLEAERDGKLARAEELGRTVASLLGAIDSELEGHQGARAQAAATIPADLLELYEKLRSTKGGVGAAALEGGTCQGCHTRLPSREVERMVNEGGLQRCENCRRILVVV
;
A
#
# COMPACT_ATOMS: atom_id res chain seq x y z
N MET A 1 -8.84 47.63 -18.48
CA MET A 1 -9.59 48.70 -17.80
C MET A 1 -9.71 48.38 -16.30
N VAL A 2 -8.59 48.03 -15.63
CA VAL A 2 -8.60 47.47 -14.25
C VAL A 2 -8.22 48.50 -13.17
N LYS A 3 -8.23 49.81 -13.50
CA LYS A 3 -7.63 50.86 -12.64
C LYS A 3 -8.49 51.28 -11.44
N GLU A 4 -9.75 50.87 -11.37
CA GLU A 4 -10.70 51.30 -10.33
C GLU A 4 -11.30 50.12 -9.57
N ALA A 5 -10.49 49.12 -9.20
CA ALA A 5 -10.95 48.11 -8.25
C ALA A 5 -11.15 48.76 -6.87
N GLY A 6 -12.38 48.69 -6.32
CA GLY A 6 -12.69 49.20 -5.00
C GLY A 6 -11.92 48.48 -3.89
N SER A 7 -11.60 49.18 -2.80
CA SER A 7 -10.82 48.67 -1.66
C SER A 7 -11.36 47.34 -1.10
N VAL A 8 -12.69 47.17 -1.07
CA VAL A 8 -13.35 45.92 -0.63
C VAL A 8 -13.04 44.74 -1.57
N ALA A 9 -13.02 44.96 -2.89
CA ALA A 9 -12.72 43.89 -3.85
C ALA A 9 -11.26 43.43 -3.76
N LEU A 10 -10.33 44.33 -3.41
CA LEU A 10 -8.93 43.99 -3.17
C LEU A 10 -8.73 43.23 -1.86
N GLN A 11 -9.46 43.57 -0.80
CA GLN A 11 -9.46 42.80 0.44
C GLN A 11 -10.03 41.40 0.25
N ASN A 12 -11.16 41.26 -0.44
CA ASN A 12 -11.74 39.95 -0.74
C ASN A 12 -10.81 39.09 -1.62
N LEU A 13 -9.91 39.70 -2.38
CA LEU A 13 -8.87 38.99 -3.13
C LEU A 13 -7.80 38.36 -2.23
N LEU A 14 -7.50 38.98 -1.08
CA LEU A 14 -6.65 38.35 -0.06
C LEU A 14 -7.36 37.17 0.60
N ASP A 15 -8.67 37.24 0.81
CA ASP A 15 -9.47 36.13 1.34
C ASP A 15 -9.50 34.95 0.36
N VAL A 16 -9.71 35.22 -0.94
CA VAL A 16 -9.59 34.20 -2.00
C VAL A 16 -8.20 33.56 -1.97
N GLN A 17 -7.14 34.37 -1.89
CA GLN A 17 -5.78 33.86 -1.80
C GLN A 17 -5.54 33.00 -0.56
N ALA A 18 -6.08 33.38 0.60
CA ALA A 18 -5.94 32.63 1.84
C ALA A 18 -6.61 31.25 1.73
N HIS A 19 -7.82 31.19 1.15
CA HIS A 19 -8.51 29.93 0.88
C HIS A 19 -7.80 29.08 -0.17
N ASP A 20 -7.31 29.68 -1.24
CA ASP A 20 -6.51 28.97 -2.26
C ASP A 20 -5.25 28.33 -1.67
N SER A 21 -4.53 29.06 -0.83
CA SER A 21 -3.35 28.51 -0.15
C SER A 21 -3.71 27.42 0.86
N ALA A 22 -4.91 27.48 1.47
CA ALA A 22 -5.40 26.41 2.35
C ALA A 22 -5.75 25.15 1.54
N ILE A 23 -6.44 25.32 0.41
CA ILE A 23 -6.78 24.23 -0.52
C ILE A 23 -5.50 23.54 -1.02
N ASP A 24 -4.51 24.29 -1.50
CA ASP A 24 -3.24 23.72 -1.98
C ASP A 24 -2.53 22.88 -0.89
N ARG A 25 -2.55 23.36 0.37
CA ARG A 25 -1.98 22.61 1.51
C ARG A 25 -2.75 21.34 1.81
N LEU A 26 -4.09 21.39 1.76
CA LEU A 26 -4.95 20.24 2.01
C LEU A 26 -4.82 19.19 0.90
N ASP A 27 -4.81 19.61 -0.37
CA ASP A 27 -4.58 18.73 -1.51
C ASP A 27 -3.21 18.05 -1.42
N HIS A 28 -2.18 18.81 -1.05
CA HIS A 28 -0.85 18.23 -0.82
C HIS A 28 -0.85 17.23 0.33
N ARG A 29 -1.48 17.56 1.46
CA ARG A 29 -1.62 16.66 2.63
C ARG A 29 -2.40 15.40 2.26
N LYS A 30 -3.45 15.51 1.45
CA LYS A 30 -4.23 14.38 0.92
C LYS A 30 -3.35 13.46 0.08
N ALA A 31 -2.57 14.04 -0.84
CA ALA A 31 -1.69 13.29 -1.75
C ALA A 31 -0.47 12.65 -1.07
N THR A 32 -0.04 13.19 0.08
CA THR A 32 1.19 12.76 0.78
C THR A 32 0.90 12.10 2.14
N LEU A 33 -0.34 11.67 2.38
CA LEU A 33 -0.78 11.13 3.67
C LEU A 33 0.07 9.90 4.06
N PRO A 34 0.91 9.98 5.11
CA PRO A 34 1.83 8.90 5.49
C PRO A 34 1.11 7.58 5.81
N GLU A 35 -0.10 7.66 6.37
CA GLU A 35 -0.94 6.50 6.68
C GLU A 35 -1.37 5.76 5.41
N SER A 36 -1.58 6.47 4.29
CA SER A 36 -1.89 5.83 3.00
C SER A 36 -0.69 5.07 2.46
N GLN A 37 0.52 5.63 2.58
CA GLN A 37 1.76 4.96 2.17
C GLN A 37 2.00 3.69 2.99
N ARG A 38 1.85 3.77 4.31
CA ARG A 38 1.96 2.60 5.21
C ARG A 38 0.93 1.53 4.90
N LEU A 39 -0.29 1.92 4.50
CA LEU A 39 -1.33 0.97 4.10
C LEU A 39 -0.94 0.25 2.81
N THR A 40 -0.37 0.96 1.83
CA THR A 40 0.18 0.35 0.61
C THR A 40 1.28 -0.64 0.94
N GLU A 41 2.28 -0.24 1.73
CA GLU A 41 3.36 -1.14 2.16
C GLU A 41 2.83 -2.40 2.85
N LEU A 42 1.83 -2.27 3.71
CA LEU A 42 1.25 -3.40 4.41
C LEU A 42 0.48 -4.35 3.47
N ASN A 43 -0.21 -3.81 2.47
CA ASN A 43 -0.87 -4.62 1.44
C ASN A 43 0.15 -5.35 0.55
N ASP A 44 1.27 -4.71 0.23
CA ASP A 44 2.37 -5.34 -0.52
C ASP A 44 2.97 -6.51 0.27
N ASN A 45 3.22 -6.32 1.57
CA ASN A 45 3.66 -7.38 2.47
C ASN A 45 2.67 -8.56 2.54
N VAL A 46 1.36 -8.28 2.50
CA VAL A 46 0.33 -9.34 2.45
C VAL A 46 0.38 -10.09 1.12
N ALA A 47 0.63 -9.40 0.01
CA ALA A 47 0.78 -10.02 -1.31
C ALA A 47 2.00 -10.96 -1.36
N GLU A 48 3.13 -10.53 -0.79
CA GLU A 48 4.34 -11.36 -0.63
C GLU A 48 4.05 -12.62 0.20
N LEU A 49 3.42 -12.47 1.37
CA LEU A 49 3.05 -13.61 2.21
C LEU A 49 2.10 -14.59 1.50
N ASN A 50 1.16 -14.10 0.69
CA ASN A 50 0.29 -14.99 -0.09
C ASN A 50 1.09 -15.80 -1.14
N ALA A 51 2.15 -15.22 -1.73
CA ALA A 51 3.03 -15.95 -2.63
C ALA A 51 3.83 -17.03 -1.87
N ASP A 52 4.36 -16.71 -0.69
CA ASP A 52 5.07 -17.66 0.16
C ASP A 52 4.16 -18.80 0.65
N ILE A 53 2.93 -18.49 1.05
CA ILE A 53 1.90 -19.47 1.41
C ILE A 53 1.62 -20.42 0.24
N ALA A 54 1.54 -19.91 -1.00
CA ALA A 54 1.32 -20.75 -2.17
C ALA A 54 2.49 -21.73 -2.41
N ILE A 55 3.73 -21.27 -2.23
CA ILE A 55 4.93 -22.11 -2.33
C ILE A 55 4.94 -23.18 -1.22
N ALA A 56 4.69 -22.77 0.02
CA ALA A 56 4.65 -23.67 1.18
C ALA A 56 3.54 -24.74 1.03
N THR A 57 2.36 -24.33 0.56
CA THR A 57 1.24 -25.25 0.26
C THR A 57 1.63 -26.27 -0.79
N LYS A 58 2.27 -25.83 -1.89
CA LYS A 58 2.73 -26.73 -2.94
C LYS A 58 3.73 -27.76 -2.42
N ASN A 59 4.70 -27.34 -1.62
CA ASN A 59 5.66 -28.25 -0.99
C ASN A 59 4.97 -29.27 -0.08
N ARG A 60 4.01 -28.84 0.74
CA ARG A 60 3.21 -29.72 1.61
C ARG A 60 2.41 -30.75 0.80
N ASP A 61 1.82 -30.34 -0.32
CA ASP A 61 1.07 -31.22 -1.22
C ASP A 61 1.97 -32.21 -1.98
N GLU A 62 3.21 -31.83 -2.30
CA GLU A 62 4.21 -32.75 -2.86
C GLU A 62 4.61 -33.82 -1.84
N LEU A 63 4.87 -33.44 -0.59
CA LEU A 63 5.15 -34.37 0.50
C LEU A 63 3.98 -35.32 0.79
N ALA A 64 2.74 -34.81 0.79
CA ALA A 64 1.56 -35.65 0.97
C ALA A 64 1.41 -36.71 -0.14
N ARG A 65 1.68 -36.34 -1.39
CA ARG A 65 1.66 -37.31 -2.51
C ARG A 65 2.76 -38.36 -2.39
N GLU A 66 3.93 -37.97 -1.92
CA GLU A 66 5.03 -38.89 -1.69
C GLU A 66 4.74 -39.86 -0.53
N GLN A 67 4.08 -39.36 0.52
CA GLN A 67 3.57 -40.18 1.62
C GLN A 67 2.60 -41.25 1.08
N ASP A 68 1.57 -40.85 0.34
CA ASP A 68 0.59 -41.77 -0.27
C ASP A 68 1.25 -42.82 -1.17
N ARG A 69 2.29 -42.41 -1.92
CA ARG A 69 3.06 -43.30 -2.79
C ARG A 69 3.78 -44.38 -1.97
N LEU A 70 4.51 -44.00 -0.92
CA LEU A 70 5.25 -44.93 -0.07
C LEU A 70 4.31 -45.88 0.69
N GLU A 71 3.19 -45.37 1.21
CA GLU A 71 2.17 -46.20 1.86
C GLU A 71 1.58 -47.23 0.88
N GLY A 72 1.34 -46.83 -0.37
CA GLY A 72 0.91 -47.74 -1.44
C GLY A 72 1.95 -48.82 -1.76
N GLU A 73 3.22 -48.46 -1.85
CA GLU A 73 4.33 -49.41 -2.08
C GLU A 73 4.48 -50.40 -0.92
N MET A 74 4.36 -49.94 0.31
CA MET A 74 4.35 -50.78 1.51
C MET A 74 3.17 -51.76 1.48
N GLY A 75 1.96 -51.29 1.15
CA GLY A 75 0.78 -52.16 1.04
C GLY A 75 0.92 -53.24 -0.04
N LEU A 76 1.49 -52.91 -1.20
CA LEU A 76 1.79 -53.89 -2.26
C LEU A 76 2.87 -54.89 -1.82
N ALA A 77 3.91 -54.42 -1.12
CA ALA A 77 4.95 -55.26 -0.57
C ALA A 77 4.38 -56.23 0.48
N ASP A 78 3.52 -55.76 1.38
CA ASP A 78 2.86 -56.58 2.41
C ASP A 78 2.02 -57.69 1.81
N GLN A 79 1.18 -57.38 0.81
CA GLN A 79 0.41 -58.39 0.10
C GLN A 79 1.30 -59.43 -0.58
N LYS A 80 2.43 -59.01 -1.18
CA LYS A 80 3.36 -59.94 -1.84
C LYS A 80 4.09 -60.80 -0.83
N ILE A 81 4.59 -60.22 0.26
CA ILE A 81 5.24 -60.94 1.37
C ILE A 81 4.28 -62.01 1.91
N GLN A 82 3.03 -61.64 2.22
CA GLN A 82 2.03 -62.58 2.75
C GLN A 82 1.77 -63.76 1.79
N ARG A 83 1.66 -63.49 0.48
CA ARG A 83 1.48 -64.54 -0.53
C ARG A 83 2.68 -65.48 -0.61
N GLU A 84 3.89 -64.94 -0.69
CA GLU A 84 5.11 -65.74 -0.82
C GLU A 84 5.42 -66.52 0.47
N GLU A 85 5.18 -65.95 1.64
CA GLU A 85 5.28 -66.66 2.92
C GLU A 85 4.26 -67.79 3.03
N SER A 86 3.01 -67.56 2.64
CA SER A 86 1.98 -68.60 2.62
C SER A 86 2.39 -69.77 1.72
N ARG A 87 2.95 -69.48 0.53
CA ARG A 87 3.49 -70.51 -0.38
C ARG A 87 4.66 -71.25 0.25
N LEU A 88 5.59 -70.54 0.91
CA LEU A 88 6.76 -71.11 1.57
C LEU A 88 6.36 -72.10 2.68
N PHE A 89 5.33 -71.77 3.47
CA PHE A 89 4.89 -72.59 4.60
C PHE A 89 3.83 -73.65 4.25
N SER A 90 3.22 -73.57 3.07
CA SER A 90 2.17 -74.52 2.62
C SER A 90 2.66 -75.95 2.39
N GLY A 91 3.97 -76.16 2.27
CA GLY A 91 4.55 -77.45 1.86
C GLY A 91 4.37 -77.78 0.37
N ALA A 92 3.77 -76.88 -0.42
CA ALA A 92 3.55 -77.09 -1.86
C ALA A 92 4.84 -77.04 -2.70
N VAL A 93 5.90 -76.39 -2.21
CA VAL A 93 7.21 -76.31 -2.86
C VAL A 93 8.16 -77.30 -2.17
N SER A 94 8.47 -78.40 -2.84
CA SER A 94 9.32 -79.48 -2.30
C SER A 94 10.77 -79.44 -2.81
N ASN A 95 11.04 -78.69 -3.89
CA ASN A 95 12.37 -78.53 -4.46
C ASN A 95 13.23 -77.61 -3.58
N PRO A 96 14.37 -78.09 -3.03
CA PRO A 96 15.24 -77.28 -2.15
C PRO A 96 15.77 -76.00 -2.78
N ARG A 97 15.99 -75.98 -4.11
CA ARG A 97 16.45 -74.77 -4.82
C ARG A 97 15.36 -73.71 -4.90
N GLU A 98 14.12 -74.12 -5.19
CA GLU A 98 12.97 -73.22 -5.25
C GLU A 98 12.62 -72.66 -3.87
N LEU A 99 12.70 -73.47 -2.81
CA LEU A 99 12.54 -73.00 -1.43
C LEU A 99 13.56 -71.92 -1.07
N LYS A 100 14.85 -72.13 -1.40
CA LYS A 100 15.90 -71.14 -1.15
C LYS A 100 15.69 -69.84 -1.94
N ALA A 101 15.23 -69.95 -3.19
CA ALA A 101 14.89 -68.79 -4.01
C ALA A 101 13.72 -67.99 -3.39
N LEU A 102 12.65 -68.67 -2.98
CA LEU A 102 11.49 -68.07 -2.35
C LEU A 102 11.82 -67.39 -1.02
N GLN A 103 12.65 -68.02 -0.17
CA GLN A 103 13.17 -67.40 1.06
C GLN A 103 13.97 -66.14 0.77
N SER A 104 14.80 -66.16 -0.28
CA SER A 104 15.61 -64.99 -0.68
C SER A 104 14.74 -63.86 -1.20
N GLU A 105 13.68 -64.18 -1.96
CA GLU A 105 12.70 -63.21 -2.42
C GLU A 105 11.93 -62.56 -1.26
N VAL A 106 11.41 -63.36 -0.31
CA VAL A 106 10.76 -62.83 0.90
C VAL A 106 11.70 -61.93 1.69
N ALA A 107 12.96 -62.33 1.88
CA ALA A 107 13.96 -61.51 2.57
C ALA A 107 14.28 -60.21 1.83
N MET A 108 14.26 -60.20 0.49
CA MET A 108 14.39 -58.98 -0.31
C MET A 108 13.16 -58.08 -0.17
N LEU A 109 11.95 -58.64 -0.26
CA LEU A 109 10.71 -57.87 -0.12
C LEU A 109 10.61 -57.21 1.26
N LYS A 110 10.94 -57.93 2.34
CA LYS A 110 10.98 -57.38 3.69
C LYS A 110 11.99 -56.24 3.84
N ARG A 111 13.17 -56.37 3.22
CA ARG A 111 14.19 -55.30 3.21
C ARG A 111 13.71 -54.06 2.47
N ASN A 112 13.09 -54.23 1.29
CA ASN A 112 12.56 -53.11 0.52
C ASN A 112 11.39 -52.42 1.25
N ARG A 113 10.51 -53.20 1.89
CA ARG A 113 9.45 -52.66 2.74
C ARG A 113 10.01 -51.84 3.90
N GLY A 114 11.04 -52.35 4.59
CA GLY A 114 11.72 -51.62 5.66
C GLY A 114 12.31 -50.29 5.18
N ALA A 115 12.97 -50.28 4.02
CA ALA A 115 13.48 -49.04 3.44
C ALA A 115 12.37 -48.03 3.07
N ALA A 116 11.21 -48.51 2.61
CA ALA A 116 10.05 -47.65 2.36
C ALA A 116 9.45 -47.08 3.67
N GLU A 117 9.45 -47.87 4.76
CA GLU A 117 9.01 -47.43 6.08
C GLU A 117 9.94 -46.35 6.66
N ASP A 118 11.26 -46.53 6.55
CA ASP A 118 12.23 -45.52 6.96
C ASP A 118 12.03 -44.21 6.17
N GLY A 119 11.84 -44.30 4.84
CA GLY A 119 11.53 -43.14 4.01
C GLY A 119 10.19 -42.48 4.35
N LEU A 120 9.17 -43.26 4.71
CA LEU A 120 7.87 -42.74 5.14
C LEU A 120 8.01 -41.90 6.41
N LEU A 121 8.79 -42.37 7.39
CA LEU A 121 9.05 -41.62 8.62
C LEU A 121 9.74 -40.28 8.33
N GLU A 122 10.70 -40.24 7.41
CA GLU A 122 11.36 -38.99 6.99
C GLU A 122 10.36 -38.02 6.34
N ILE A 123 9.49 -38.52 5.45
CA ILE A 123 8.45 -37.70 4.79
C ILE A 123 7.45 -37.17 5.81
N MET A 124 7.03 -37.96 6.80
CA MET A 124 6.13 -37.50 7.86
C MET A 124 6.74 -36.34 8.66
N VAL A 125 8.03 -36.42 9.03
CA VAL A 125 8.73 -35.34 9.73
C VAL A 125 8.85 -34.08 8.85
N ALA A 126 9.17 -34.26 7.57
CA ALA A 126 9.24 -33.15 6.62
C ALA A 126 7.87 -32.48 6.43
N LYS A 127 6.80 -33.27 6.37
CA LYS A 127 5.42 -32.78 6.25
C LYS A 127 4.98 -32.01 7.48
N ASP A 128 5.26 -32.51 8.69
CA ASP A 128 4.97 -31.77 9.93
C ASP A 128 5.68 -30.41 9.97
N THR A 129 6.93 -30.36 9.47
CA THR A 129 7.69 -29.11 9.33
C THR A 129 7.05 -28.15 8.32
N ALA A 130 6.59 -28.68 7.18
CA ALA A 130 5.89 -27.91 6.15
C ALA A 130 4.55 -27.37 6.66
N ASP A 131 3.77 -28.19 7.38
CA ASP A 131 2.50 -27.82 8.01
C ASP A 131 2.71 -26.70 9.05
N SER A 132 3.75 -26.80 9.88
CA SER A 132 4.12 -25.75 10.85
C SER A 132 4.51 -24.43 10.18
N THR A 133 5.30 -24.51 9.10
CA THR A 133 5.71 -23.33 8.32
C THR A 133 4.50 -22.65 7.67
N LEU A 134 3.61 -23.43 7.05
CA LEU A 134 2.38 -22.93 6.46
C LEU A 134 1.51 -22.22 7.50
N SER A 135 1.29 -22.85 8.66
CA SER A 135 0.51 -22.25 9.76
C SER A 135 1.12 -20.95 10.27
N SER A 136 2.46 -20.86 10.38
CA SER A 136 3.14 -19.62 10.78
C SER A 136 2.96 -18.50 9.75
N LEU A 137 3.07 -18.80 8.46
CA LEU A 137 2.88 -17.82 7.38
C LEU A 137 1.43 -17.32 7.33
N GLU A 138 0.46 -18.23 7.47
CA GLU A 138 -0.97 -17.88 7.53
C GLU A 138 -1.27 -16.98 8.73
N ALA A 139 -0.74 -17.29 9.91
CA ALA A 139 -0.90 -16.46 11.10
C ALA A 139 -0.26 -15.07 10.94
N GLU A 140 0.91 -14.97 10.32
CA GLU A 140 1.54 -13.68 10.01
C GLU A 140 0.68 -12.86 9.04
N ARG A 141 0.19 -13.51 7.97
CA ARG A 141 -0.69 -12.90 6.96
C ARG A 141 -1.96 -12.36 7.59
N ASP A 142 -2.61 -13.15 8.44
CA ASP A 142 -3.84 -12.75 9.14
C ASP A 142 -3.59 -11.56 10.08
N GLY A 143 -2.46 -11.57 10.80
CA GLY A 143 -2.04 -10.45 11.63
C GLY A 143 -1.81 -9.15 10.83
N LYS A 144 -1.19 -9.25 9.64
CA LYS A 144 -1.00 -8.10 8.75
C LYS A 144 -2.31 -7.62 8.12
N LEU A 145 -3.21 -8.52 7.73
CA LEU A 145 -4.54 -8.17 7.23
C LEU A 145 -5.36 -7.40 8.27
N ALA A 146 -5.38 -7.85 9.52
CA ALA A 146 -6.08 -7.16 10.59
C ALA A 146 -5.55 -5.73 10.80
N ARG A 147 -4.22 -5.56 10.77
CA ARG A 147 -3.57 -4.23 10.84
C ARG A 147 -3.90 -3.36 9.62
N ALA A 148 -3.97 -3.95 8.43
CA ALA A 148 -4.32 -3.24 7.20
C ALA A 148 -5.77 -2.76 7.23
N GLU A 149 -6.67 -3.56 7.77
CA GLU A 149 -8.07 -3.17 7.94
C GLU A 149 -8.21 -2.00 8.94
N GLU A 150 -7.55 -2.06 10.09
CA GLU A 150 -7.55 -0.99 11.08
C GLU A 150 -6.96 0.31 10.52
N LEU A 151 -5.80 0.22 9.87
CA LEU A 151 -5.15 1.36 9.22
C LEU A 151 -6.01 1.91 8.07
N GLY A 152 -6.67 1.04 7.30
CA GLY A 152 -7.60 1.42 6.24
C GLY A 152 -8.77 2.26 6.74
N ARG A 153 -9.36 1.90 7.89
CA ARG A 153 -10.39 2.73 8.55
C ARG A 153 -9.84 4.08 8.99
N THR A 154 -8.61 4.11 9.50
CA THR A 154 -7.94 5.35 9.91
C THR A 154 -7.69 6.27 8.71
N VAL A 155 -7.16 5.73 7.62
CA VAL A 155 -6.94 6.45 6.36
C VAL A 155 -8.26 7.01 5.83
N ALA A 156 -9.32 6.21 5.78
CA ALA A 156 -10.63 6.66 5.32
C ALA A 156 -11.17 7.82 6.16
N SER A 157 -11.03 7.76 7.48
CA SER A 157 -11.42 8.83 8.40
C SER A 157 -10.62 10.12 8.16
N LEU A 158 -9.29 10.01 8.03
CA LEU A 158 -8.41 11.17 7.78
C LEU A 158 -8.70 11.83 6.43
N LEU A 159 -8.89 11.03 5.38
CA LEU A 159 -9.26 11.53 4.05
C LEU A 159 -10.64 12.20 4.08
N GLY A 160 -11.61 11.61 4.77
CA GLY A 160 -12.94 12.22 4.94
C GLY A 160 -12.89 13.57 5.67
N ALA A 161 -12.05 13.71 6.69
CA ALA A 161 -11.85 14.99 7.37
C ALA A 161 -11.22 16.04 6.43
N ILE A 162 -10.18 15.66 5.68
CA ILE A 162 -9.54 16.55 4.70
C ILE A 162 -10.53 16.97 3.61
N ASP A 163 -11.37 16.05 3.13
CA ASP A 163 -12.36 16.34 2.10
C ASP A 163 -13.44 17.31 2.60
N SER A 164 -13.89 17.17 3.85
CA SER A 164 -14.79 18.14 4.47
C SER A 164 -14.15 19.52 4.62
N GLU A 165 -12.88 19.60 5.00
CA GLU A 165 -12.14 20.87 5.08
C GLU A 165 -11.98 21.51 3.68
N LEU A 166 -11.69 20.70 2.66
CA LEU A 166 -11.59 21.15 1.27
C LEU A 166 -12.91 21.73 0.77
N GLU A 167 -14.03 21.04 0.97
CA GLU A 167 -15.36 21.53 0.60
C GLU A 167 -15.68 22.87 1.28
N GLY A 168 -15.36 23.00 2.58
CA GLY A 168 -15.53 24.24 3.32
C GLY A 168 -14.72 25.40 2.73
N HIS A 169 -13.44 25.18 2.43
CA HIS A 169 -12.59 26.19 1.82
C HIS A 169 -12.99 26.54 0.38
N GLN A 170 -13.41 25.57 -0.42
CA GLN A 170 -13.90 25.80 -1.78
C GLN A 170 -15.19 26.63 -1.77
N GLY A 171 -16.13 26.33 -0.85
CA GLY A 171 -17.34 27.12 -0.67
C GLY A 171 -17.06 28.56 -0.24
N ALA A 172 -16.20 28.75 0.75
CA ALA A 172 -15.81 30.08 1.22
C ALA A 172 -15.07 30.89 0.13
N ARG A 173 -14.16 30.24 -0.60
CA ARG A 173 -13.50 30.82 -1.78
C ARG A 173 -14.49 31.31 -2.83
N ALA A 174 -15.48 30.48 -3.18
CA ALA A 174 -16.48 30.84 -4.17
C ALA A 174 -17.33 32.06 -3.73
N GLN A 175 -17.69 32.13 -2.45
CA GLN A 175 -18.41 33.27 -1.89
C GLN A 175 -17.58 34.55 -1.94
N ALA A 176 -16.31 34.50 -1.54
CA ALA A 176 -15.41 35.66 -1.62
C ALA A 176 -15.21 36.11 -3.08
N ALA A 177 -14.97 35.18 -3.99
CA ALA A 177 -14.74 35.45 -5.41
C ALA A 177 -15.96 36.07 -6.11
N ALA A 178 -17.18 35.78 -5.68
CA ALA A 178 -18.42 36.30 -6.28
C ALA A 178 -18.55 37.83 -6.21
N THR A 179 -17.82 38.47 -5.28
CA THR A 179 -17.83 39.93 -5.10
C THR A 179 -16.71 40.65 -5.86
N ILE A 180 -15.84 39.90 -6.53
CA ILE A 180 -14.65 40.42 -7.20
C ILE A 180 -14.97 40.64 -8.69
N PRO A 181 -14.61 41.81 -9.27
CA PRO A 181 -14.72 42.03 -10.71
C PRO A 181 -14.02 40.94 -11.54
N ALA A 182 -14.67 40.48 -12.61
CA ALA A 182 -14.20 39.34 -13.39
C ALA A 182 -12.80 39.53 -13.99
N ASP A 183 -12.46 40.74 -14.43
CA ASP A 183 -11.16 41.08 -14.98
C ASP A 183 -10.03 41.06 -13.92
N LEU A 184 -10.35 41.46 -12.69
CA LEU A 184 -9.43 41.36 -11.55
C LEU A 184 -9.22 39.91 -11.13
N LEU A 185 -10.29 39.10 -11.07
CA LEU A 185 -10.20 37.68 -10.75
C LEU A 185 -9.42 36.91 -11.83
N GLU A 186 -9.65 37.19 -13.11
CA GLU A 186 -8.89 36.58 -14.22
C GLU A 186 -7.39 36.89 -14.11
N LEU A 187 -7.04 38.15 -13.82
CA LEU A 187 -5.66 38.55 -13.59
C LEU A 187 -5.03 37.80 -12.39
N TYR A 188 -5.79 37.63 -11.31
CA TYR A 188 -5.37 36.87 -10.14
C TYR A 188 -5.09 35.41 -10.49
N GLU A 189 -6.01 34.71 -11.15
CA GLU A 189 -5.87 33.29 -11.49
C GLU A 189 -4.67 33.03 -12.41
N LYS A 190 -4.45 33.93 -13.39
CA LYS A 190 -3.27 33.88 -14.26
C LYS A 190 -1.96 34.00 -13.48
N LEU A 191 -1.93 34.79 -12.40
CA LEU A 191 -0.74 34.94 -11.59
C LEU A 191 -0.57 33.77 -10.65
N ARG A 192 -1.65 33.33 -10.01
CA ARG A 192 -1.67 32.18 -9.13
C ARG A 192 -1.05 30.95 -9.82
N SER A 193 -1.51 30.65 -11.03
CA SER A 193 -1.02 29.54 -11.86
C SER A 193 0.45 29.68 -12.28
N THR A 194 0.98 30.89 -12.43
CA THR A 194 2.37 31.13 -12.88
C THR A 194 3.35 31.48 -11.77
N LYS A 195 2.87 31.73 -10.55
CA LYS A 195 3.64 32.26 -9.41
C LYS A 195 3.55 31.38 -8.17
N GLY A 196 3.40 30.07 -8.36
CA GLY A 196 3.47 29.07 -7.29
C GLY A 196 2.30 29.19 -6.31
N GLY A 197 1.07 29.34 -6.81
CA GLY A 197 -0.14 29.35 -5.97
C GLY A 197 -0.45 30.69 -5.31
N VAL A 198 0.35 31.75 -5.55
CA VAL A 198 0.15 33.08 -4.96
C VAL A 198 -0.04 34.14 -6.04
N GLY A 199 -1.29 34.59 -6.23
CA GLY A 199 -1.67 35.63 -7.19
C GLY A 199 -1.77 37.05 -6.60
N ALA A 200 -2.13 37.15 -5.31
CA ALA A 200 -2.24 38.40 -4.56
C ALA A 200 -1.49 38.30 -3.22
N ALA A 201 -1.00 39.43 -2.71
CA ALA A 201 -0.30 39.49 -1.42
C ALA A 201 -0.54 40.83 -0.71
N ALA A 202 -0.57 40.78 0.61
CA ALA A 202 -0.58 41.97 1.45
C ALA A 202 0.74 42.75 1.34
N LEU A 203 0.66 44.07 1.43
CA LEU A 203 1.79 44.97 1.67
C LEU A 203 1.77 45.39 3.13
N GLU A 204 2.64 44.83 3.95
CA GLU A 204 2.69 45.09 5.40
C GLU A 204 4.04 45.68 5.79
N GLY A 205 4.06 46.82 6.48
CA GLY A 205 5.31 47.47 6.91
C GLY A 205 6.28 47.80 5.77
N GLY A 206 5.75 48.01 4.55
CA GLY A 206 6.53 48.21 3.33
C GLY A 206 7.15 46.93 2.74
N THR A 207 6.72 45.74 3.17
CA THR A 207 7.20 44.44 2.68
C THR A 207 6.09 43.70 1.94
N CYS A 208 6.39 43.19 0.75
CA CYS A 208 5.46 42.34 0.00
C CYS A 208 5.41 40.95 0.64
N GLN A 209 4.25 40.52 1.13
CA GLN A 209 4.08 39.20 1.76
C GLN A 209 4.10 38.02 0.77
N GLY A 210 4.16 38.27 -0.53
CA GLY A 210 4.26 37.23 -1.55
C GLY A 210 5.71 36.87 -1.94
N CYS A 211 6.64 37.82 -1.88
CA CYS A 211 8.06 37.58 -2.18
C CYS A 211 9.00 37.96 -1.03
N HIS A 212 8.44 38.39 0.10
CA HIS A 212 9.13 38.79 1.33
C HIS A 212 10.25 39.82 1.10
N THR A 213 10.09 40.67 0.08
CA THR A 213 11.04 41.73 -0.25
C THR A 213 10.49 43.08 0.18
N ARG A 214 11.34 43.90 0.79
CA ARG A 214 11.00 45.28 1.17
C ARG A 214 10.97 46.18 -0.06
N LEU A 215 9.91 46.96 -0.21
CA LEU A 215 9.77 47.95 -1.27
C LEU A 215 10.41 49.28 -0.82
N PRO A 216 10.91 50.10 -1.78
CA PRO A 216 11.39 51.45 -1.47
C PRO A 216 10.30 52.31 -0.83
N SER A 217 10.65 53.09 0.20
CA SER A 217 9.65 53.89 0.95
C SER A 217 8.83 54.82 0.06
N ARG A 218 9.45 55.44 -0.96
CA ARG A 218 8.76 56.30 -1.93
C ARG A 218 7.68 55.55 -2.72
N GLU A 219 7.95 54.29 -3.04
CA GLU A 219 7.01 53.45 -3.80
C GLU A 219 5.84 53.01 -2.90
N VAL A 220 6.12 52.69 -1.64
CA VAL A 220 5.08 52.40 -0.65
C VAL A 220 4.18 53.62 -0.43
N GLU A 221 4.76 54.81 -0.24
CA GLU A 221 4.01 56.07 -0.12
C GLU A 221 3.13 56.35 -1.35
N ARG A 222 3.66 56.11 -2.56
CA ARG A 222 2.90 56.23 -3.81
C ARG A 222 1.71 55.28 -3.83
N MET A 223 1.90 54.01 -3.51
CA MET A 223 0.84 52.99 -3.47
C MET A 223 -0.25 53.33 -2.45
N VAL A 224 0.12 53.82 -1.26
CA VAL A 224 -0.82 54.24 -0.22
C VAL A 224 -1.65 55.45 -0.67
N ASN A 225 -1.02 56.44 -1.31
CA ASN A 225 -1.69 57.66 -1.74
C ASN A 225 -2.59 57.47 -2.97
N GLU A 226 -2.16 56.68 -3.95
CA GLU A 226 -2.93 56.41 -5.17
C GLU A 226 -4.06 55.39 -4.94
N GLY A 227 -3.84 54.42 -4.05
CA GLY A 227 -4.76 53.31 -3.83
C GLY A 227 -4.98 52.46 -5.09
N GLY A 228 -6.08 51.71 -5.11
CA GLY A 228 -6.47 50.89 -6.25
C GLY A 228 -5.56 49.69 -6.53
N LEU A 229 -5.60 49.17 -7.75
CA LEU A 229 -4.86 47.99 -8.14
C LEU A 229 -3.35 48.29 -8.28
N GLN A 230 -2.56 47.82 -7.32
CA GLN A 230 -1.10 47.94 -7.33
C GLN A 230 -0.41 46.60 -7.62
N ARG A 231 0.84 46.66 -8.12
CA ARG A 231 1.64 45.49 -8.49
C ARG A 231 3.01 45.56 -7.84
N CYS A 232 3.50 44.45 -7.30
CA CYS A 232 4.86 44.39 -6.78
C CYS A 232 5.88 44.52 -7.93
N GLU A 233 6.83 45.44 -7.85
CA GLU A 233 7.88 45.62 -8.88
C GLU A 233 8.79 44.39 -8.99
N ASN A 234 8.99 43.65 -7.89
CA ASN A 234 9.88 42.49 -7.85
C ASN A 234 9.21 41.21 -8.39
N CYS A 235 8.09 40.80 -7.78
CA CYS A 235 7.44 39.52 -8.11
C CYS A 235 6.25 39.66 -9.06
N ARG A 236 5.83 40.89 -9.38
CA ARG A 236 4.67 41.22 -10.21
C ARG A 236 3.34 40.67 -9.70
N ARG A 237 3.19 40.26 -8.44
CA ARG A 237 1.88 39.88 -7.87
C ARG A 237 1.00 41.10 -7.62
N ILE A 238 -0.31 40.89 -7.48
CA ILE A 238 -1.24 41.93 -7.02
C ILE A 238 -0.85 42.30 -5.58
N LEU A 239 -0.67 43.59 -5.30
CA LEU A 239 -0.44 44.09 -3.96
C LEU A 239 -1.71 44.74 -3.43
N VAL A 240 -2.10 44.31 -2.24
CA VAL A 240 -3.20 44.88 -1.49
C VAL A 240 -2.58 45.60 -0.30
N VAL A 241 -2.74 46.92 -0.25
CA VAL A 241 -2.30 47.74 0.87
C VAL A 241 -3.28 47.50 2.02
N VAL A 242 -2.78 46.98 3.14
CA VAL A 242 -3.56 46.61 4.33
C VAL A 242 -3.34 47.65 5.43
#